data_AF-A0A2N2CA17-F1
#
_entry.id   AF-A0A2N2CA17-F1
#
_cell.length_a   1.000
_cell.length_b   1.000
_cell.length_c   1.000
_cell.angle_alpha   90.00
_cell.angle_beta   90.00
_cell.angle_gamma   90.00
#
_symmetry.space_group_name_H-M   'P 1'
#
loop_
_entity.id
_entity.type
_entity.pdbx_description
1 polymer ?
#
loop_
_entity_poly.entity_id
_entity_poly.type
_entity_poly.pdbx_seq_one_letter_code
_entity_poly.pdbx_strand_id
1 'polypeptide(L)'
;MMLEAVKLALRIKSNAYDQEITDLIGAAKRDMLIRGVEVIDESDDLIGEAIKMYSKANFGNDNPYAEKWKKAYEDLRDSLALSGHYNVEAIE
;
A
#
# COMPACT_ATOMS: atom_id res chain seq x y z
N MET A 1 14.08 -2.59 1.87
CA MET A 1 13.17 -2.03 2.90
C MET A 1 12.04 -1.31 2.19
N MET A 2 10.80 -1.44 2.66
CA MET A 2 9.63 -0.85 2.00
C MET A 2 9.72 0.66 1.82
N LEU A 3 10.28 1.39 2.81
CA LEU A 3 10.50 2.83 2.75
C LEU A 3 11.25 3.27 1.49
N GLU A 4 12.38 2.63 1.18
CA GLU A 4 13.19 2.97 0.00
C GLU A 4 12.47 2.65 -1.32
N ALA A 5 11.67 1.58 -1.34
CA ALA A 5 10.85 1.24 -2.51
C ALA A 5 9.75 2.28 -2.75
N VAL A 6 9.09 2.76 -1.69
CA VAL A 6 8.08 3.83 -1.80
C VAL A 6 8.71 5.17 -2.18
N LYS A 7 9.86 5.53 -1.59
CA LYS A 7 10.61 6.75 -1.97
C LYS A 7 10.95 6.74 -3.46
N LEU A 8 11.43 5.61 -3.97
CA LEU A 8 11.69 5.44 -5.39
C LEU A 8 10.42 5.60 -6.23
N ALA A 9 9.30 4.99 -5.81
CA ALA A 9 8.02 5.08 -6.51
C ALA A 9 7.43 6.51 -6.54
N LEU A 10 7.68 7.30 -5.49
CA LEU A 10 7.32 8.71 -5.36
C LEU A 10 8.35 9.66 -6.01
N ARG A 11 9.47 9.12 -6.50
CA ARG A 11 10.60 9.88 -7.07
C ARG A 11 11.26 10.84 -6.07
N ILE A 12 11.26 10.48 -4.79
CA ILE A 12 11.86 11.23 -3.69
C ILE A 12 13.28 10.73 -3.45
N LYS A 13 14.24 11.66 -3.38
CA LYS A 13 15.66 11.37 -3.08
C LYS A 13 16.09 11.86 -1.70
N SER A 14 15.31 12.74 -1.08
CA SER A 14 15.59 13.27 0.25
C SER A 14 14.99 12.39 1.33
N ASN A 15 15.47 12.57 2.56
CA ASN A 15 14.93 11.89 3.75
C ASN A 15 13.96 12.79 4.54
N ALA A 16 13.63 13.98 4.01
CA ALA A 16 12.81 14.97 4.69
C ALA A 16 11.37 14.49 4.95
N TYR A 17 10.91 13.51 4.16
CA TYR A 17 9.56 12.95 4.21
C TYR A 17 9.53 11.51 4.71
N ASP A 18 10.65 10.97 5.24
CA ASP A 18 10.74 9.56 5.60
C ASP A 18 9.69 9.16 6.65
N GLN A 19 9.40 10.04 7.61
CA GLN A 19 8.36 9.80 8.62
C GLN A 19 6.97 9.75 7.99
N GLU A 20 6.61 10.74 7.16
CA GLU A 20 5.32 10.79 6.47
C GLU A 20 5.12 9.55 5.57
N ILE A 21 6.16 9.15 4.83
CA ILE A 21 6.10 7.96 3.98
C ILE A 21 5.95 6.70 4.83
N THR A 22 6.63 6.62 5.98
CA THR A 22 6.50 5.50 6.91
C THR A 22 5.08 5.41 7.48
N ASP A 23 4.47 6.56 7.80
CA ASP A 23 3.09 6.63 8.28
C ASP A 23 2.10 6.18 7.20
N LEU A 24 2.31 6.57 5.94
CA LEU A 24 1.51 6.11 4.79
C LEU A 24 1.64 4.62 4.55
N ILE A 25 2.85 4.04 4.68
CA ILE A 25 3.06 2.60 4.61
C ILE A 25 2.26 1.89 5.71
N GLY A 26 2.31 2.40 6.94
CA GLY A 26 1.52 1.89 8.07
C GLY A 26 0.01 1.95 7.80
N ALA A 27 -0.46 3.08 7.29
CA ALA A 27 -1.87 3.29 6.95
C ALA A 27 -2.35 2.33 5.84
N ALA A 28 -1.55 2.12 4.80
CA ALA A 28 -1.84 1.17 3.72
C ALA A 28 -2.03 -0.25 4.27
N LYS A 29 -1.11 -0.70 5.14
CA LYS A 29 -1.22 -2.04 5.76
C LYS A 29 -2.45 -2.18 6.62
N ARG A 30 -2.78 -1.16 7.42
CA ARG A 30 -3.97 -1.17 8.27
C ARG A 30 -5.26 -1.20 7.45
N ASP A 31 -5.33 -0.44 6.36
CA ASP A 31 -6.49 -0.48 5.47
C ASP A 31 -6.65 -1.86 4.81
N MET A 32 -5.56 -2.46 4.33
CA MET A 32 -5.56 -3.84 3.80
C MET A 32 -6.12 -4.84 4.81
N LEU A 33 -5.67 -4.80 6.07
CA LEU A 33 -6.18 -5.67 7.15
C LEU A 33 -7.69 -5.50 7.37
N ILE A 34 -8.15 -4.25 7.50
CA ILE A 34 -9.58 -3.95 7.77
C ILE A 34 -10.48 -4.41 6.61
N ARG A 35 -9.90 -4.55 5.42
CA ARG A 35 -10.60 -4.96 4.19
C ARG A 35 -10.53 -6.46 3.91
N GLY A 36 -9.87 -7.24 4.77
CA GLY A 36 -9.82 -8.70 4.67
C GLY A 36 -8.54 -9.26 4.02
N VAL A 37 -7.51 -8.44 3.81
CA VAL A 37 -6.17 -8.93 3.45
C VAL A 37 -5.41 -9.22 4.75
N GLU A 38 -5.42 -10.47 5.20
CA GLU A 38 -4.87 -10.88 6.48
C GLU A 38 -3.36 -11.14 6.43
N VAL A 39 -2.86 -11.61 5.29
CA VAL A 39 -1.43 -11.86 5.07
C VAL A 39 -0.80 -10.64 4.43
N ILE A 40 -0.03 -9.89 5.22
CA ILE A 40 0.73 -8.71 4.76
C ILE A 40 2.22 -8.97 4.90
N ASP A 41 2.84 -9.39 3.81
CA ASP A 41 4.29 -9.55 3.68
C ASP A 41 4.83 -8.47 2.74
N GLU A 42 5.73 -7.60 3.22
CA GLU A 42 6.35 -6.57 2.38
C GLU A 42 7.27 -7.13 1.29
N SER A 43 7.66 -8.41 1.39
CA SER A 43 8.44 -9.10 0.36
C SER A 43 7.57 -9.67 -0.77
N ASP A 44 6.24 -9.70 -0.58
CA ASP A 44 5.29 -10.04 -1.64
C ASP A 44 5.12 -8.86 -2.62
N ASP A 45 5.28 -9.15 -3.91
CA ASP A 45 5.26 -8.14 -4.96
C ASP A 45 3.91 -7.39 -5.06
N LEU A 46 2.79 -8.08 -4.82
CA LEU A 46 1.44 -7.48 -4.88
C LEU A 46 1.17 -6.62 -3.64
N ILE A 47 1.58 -7.06 -2.45
CA ILE A 47 1.50 -6.26 -1.22
C ILE A 47 2.36 -5.00 -1.37
N GLY A 48 3.60 -5.16 -1.85
CA GLY A 48 4.50 -4.05 -2.11
C GLY A 48 3.92 -3.06 -3.13
N GLU A 49 3.26 -3.53 -4.18
CA GLU A 49 2.62 -2.66 -5.17
C GLU A 49 1.39 -1.94 -4.62
N ALA A 50 0.56 -2.61 -3.82
CA ALA A 50 -0.58 -1.99 -3.14
C ALA A 50 -0.12 -0.83 -2.24
N ILE A 51 0.94 -1.03 -1.44
CA ILE A 51 1.52 0.00 -0.58
C ILE A 51 2.01 1.21 -1.41
N LYS A 52 2.68 0.97 -2.54
CA LYS A 52 3.14 2.06 -3.42
C LYS A 52 1.97 2.82 -4.04
N MET A 53 0.92 2.14 -4.49
CA MET A 53 -0.28 2.78 -5.05
C MET A 53 -1.00 3.62 -4.00
N TYR A 54 -1.18 3.10 -2.79
CA TYR A 54 -1.72 3.83 -1.67
C TYR A 54 -0.89 5.09 -1.36
N SER A 55 0.43 4.94 -1.30
CA SER A 55 1.34 6.06 -1.05
C SER A 55 1.27 7.11 -2.16
N LYS A 56 1.22 6.71 -3.44
CA LYS A 56 1.04 7.65 -4.56
C LYS A 56 -0.30 8.39 -4.50
N ALA A 57 -1.36 7.74 -4.04
CA ALA A 57 -2.67 8.35 -3.93
C ALA A 57 -2.74 9.41 -2.81
N ASN A 58 -2.01 9.20 -1.71
CA ASN A 58 -2.16 9.98 -0.48
C ASN A 58 -0.95 10.87 -0.13
N PHE A 59 0.18 10.72 -0.83
CA PHE A 59 1.37 11.54 -0.58
C PHE A 59 1.28 12.89 -1.31
N GLY A 60 1.48 13.97 -0.54
CA GLY A 60 1.41 15.34 -1.04
C GLY A 60 -0.02 15.82 -1.31
N ASN A 61 -0.19 17.13 -1.41
CA ASN A 61 -1.54 17.75 -1.45
C ASN A 61 -2.10 17.91 -2.88
N ASP A 62 -1.24 17.98 -3.91
CA ASP A 62 -1.63 18.34 -5.28
C ASP A 62 -1.21 17.28 -6.30
N ASN A 63 -1.67 16.04 -6.14
CA ASN A 63 -1.46 14.99 -7.13
C ASN A 63 -2.66 14.89 -8.10
N PRO A 64 -2.53 15.30 -9.38
CA PRO A 64 -3.63 15.20 -10.35
C PRO A 64 -4.05 13.76 -10.67
N TYR A 65 -3.24 12.77 -10.27
CA TYR A 65 -3.51 11.35 -10.46
C TYR A 65 -3.96 10.65 -9.17
N ALA A 66 -4.20 11.37 -8.07
CA ALA A 66 -4.55 10.80 -6.76
C ALA A 66 -5.69 9.79 -6.86
N GLU A 67 -6.82 10.17 -7.45
CA GLU A 67 -8.00 9.30 -7.61
C GLU A 67 -7.72 8.07 -8.47
N LYS A 68 -6.87 8.21 -9.50
CA LYS A 68 -6.48 7.06 -10.34
C LYS A 68 -5.67 6.05 -9.55
N TRP A 69 -4.73 6.51 -8.73
CA TRP A 69 -3.92 5.63 -7.88
C TRP A 69 -4.76 5.00 -6.77
N LYS A 70 -5.67 5.76 -6.18
CA LYS A 70 -6.61 5.27 -5.17
C LYS A 70 -7.47 4.14 -5.74
N LYS A 71 -8.06 4.34 -6.92
CA LYS A 71 -8.86 3.30 -7.58
C LYS A 71 -8.06 2.05 -7.90
N ALA A 72 -6.84 2.21 -8.42
CA ALA A 72 -5.95 1.08 -8.72
C ALA A 72 -5.57 0.29 -7.46
N TYR A 73 -5.32 1.01 -6.35
CA TYR A 73 -5.08 0.40 -5.04
C TYR A 73 -6.31 -0.37 -4.54
N GLU A 74 -7.51 0.24 -4.61
CA GLU A 74 -8.75 -0.40 -4.18
C GLU A 74 -9.02 -1.69 -4.97
N ASP A 75 -8.86 -1.65 -6.30
CA ASP A 75 -9.04 -2.82 -7.16
C ASP A 75 -8.08 -3.97 -6.82
N LEU A 76 -6.80 -3.65 -6.57
CA LEU A 76 -5.80 -4.64 -6.18
C LEU A 76 -6.08 -5.17 -4.78
N ARG A 77 -6.32 -4.30 -3.80
CA ARG A 77 -6.64 -4.67 -2.41
C ARG A 77 -7.85 -5.60 -2.37
N ASP A 78 -8.93 -5.25 -3.06
CA ASP A 78 -10.16 -6.03 -3.03
C ASP A 78 -9.94 -7.39 -3.72
N SER A 79 -9.11 -7.45 -4.77
CA SER A 79 -8.70 -8.72 -5.39
C SER A 79 -7.88 -9.60 -4.44
N LEU A 80 -6.97 -8.99 -3.66
CA LEU A 80 -6.20 -9.69 -2.63
C LEU A 80 -7.11 -10.20 -1.52
N ALA A 81 -8.07 -9.40 -1.06
CA ALA A 81 -9.01 -9.77 -0.01
C ALA A 81 -9.96 -10.92 -0.41
N LEU A 82 -10.16 -11.16 -1.71
CA LEU A 82 -10.94 -12.29 -2.23
C LEU A 82 -10.07 -13.52 -2.53
N SER A 83 -8.75 -13.41 -2.45
CA SER A 83 -7.83 -14.49 -2.78
C SER A 83 -7.49 -15.32 -1.54
N GLY A 84 -7.78 -16.63 -1.61
CA GLY A 84 -7.48 -17.65 -0.59
C GLY A 84 -6.06 -17.63 -0.03
N HIS A 85 -5.11 -17.08 -0.78
CA HIS A 85 -3.71 -16.97 -0.39
C HIS A 85 -3.43 -15.80 0.57
N TYR A 86 -4.28 -14.76 0.53
CA TYR A 86 -4.11 -13.54 1.31
C TYR A 86 -5.21 -13.33 2.37
N ASN A 87 -6.30 -14.09 2.29
CA ASN A 87 -7.45 -14.02 3.21
C ASN A 87 -7.68 -15.34 3.96
N VAL A 88 -6.60 -15.95 4.47
CA VAL A 88 -6.63 -17.28 5.08
C VAL A 88 -7.71 -17.35 6.16
N GLU A 89 -8.83 -18.04 5.89
CA GLU A 89 -9.84 -18.29 6.91
C GLU A 89 -9.16 -18.95 8.11
N ALA A 90 -9.28 -18.34 9.29
CA ALA A 90 -8.92 -18.99 10.53
C ALA A 90 -9.74 -20.27 10.63
N ILE A 91 -9.11 -21.42 10.39
CA ILE A 91 -9.71 -22.72 10.67
C ILE A 91 -9.81 -22.82 12.20
N GLU A 92 -11.02 -22.62 12.74
CA GLU A 92 -11.37 -22.90 14.13
C GLU A 92 -11.37 -24.41 14.43
#